data_AF-A0A496Z8I4-F1
#
_entry.id   AF-A0A496Z8I4-F1
#
_cell.length_a   1.000
_cell.length_b   1.000
_cell.length_c   1.000
_cell.angle_alpha   90.00
_cell.angle_beta   90.00
_cell.angle_gamma   90.00
#
_symmetry.space_group_name_H-M   'P 1'
#
loop_
_entity.id
_entity.type
_entity.pdbx_description
1 polymer ?
#
loop_
_entity_poly.entity_id
_entity_poly.type
_entity_poly.pdbx_seq_one_letter_code
_entity_poly.pdbx_strand_id
1 'polypeptide(L)'
;MIVSYHPLFEADKNIICAGRQPNGEDLAAIKAAKAVVLGQGCYQSLYEMARAHCSKVFPNYDAKFKYPGKTGQIKLFREINAKHPSSEIYSNIASFPKRYRQNPEQLPSGYPIVFKLDWGGGGDTVYLVNSAEQLQEILKIAAGFEKSGQAGFLLQEYIASGNKTLRVVVIGNRFISYWRVQQ
;
A
#
# COMPACT_ATOMS: atom_id res chain seq x y z
N MET A 1 -14.81 5.94 -27.42
CA MET A 1 -13.61 6.53 -26.84
C MET A 1 -13.47 6.14 -25.38
N ILE A 2 -12.63 5.16 -25.14
CA ILE A 2 -12.03 4.83 -23.85
C ILE A 2 -10.68 5.52 -23.80
N VAL A 3 -10.39 6.21 -22.70
CA VAL A 3 -9.08 6.80 -22.45
C VAL A 3 -8.35 5.92 -21.45
N SER A 4 -7.15 5.47 -21.80
CA SER A 4 -6.31 4.65 -20.92
C SER A 4 -5.06 5.40 -20.51
N TYR A 5 -4.89 5.54 -19.20
CA TYR A 5 -3.65 5.97 -18.55
C TYR A 5 -2.77 4.78 -18.13
N HIS A 6 -3.20 3.56 -18.45
CA HIS A 6 -2.46 2.35 -18.12
C HIS A 6 -1.43 2.05 -19.24
N PRO A 7 -0.14 1.86 -18.90
CA PRO A 7 0.91 1.72 -19.91
C PRO A 7 0.79 0.43 -20.75
N LEU A 8 0.07 -0.57 -20.24
CA LEU A 8 -0.07 -1.89 -20.88
C LEU A 8 -1.47 -2.15 -21.45
N PHE A 9 -2.46 -1.27 -21.23
CA PHE A 9 -3.81 -1.49 -21.73
C PHE A 9 -4.10 -0.49 -22.84
N GLU A 10 -4.05 -0.98 -24.07
CA GLU A 10 -4.42 -0.21 -25.26
C GLU A 10 -5.92 0.10 -25.26
N ALA A 11 -6.26 1.31 -25.69
CA ALA A 11 -7.62 1.82 -25.80
C ALA A 11 -7.70 2.79 -26.99
N ASP A 12 -8.88 3.38 -27.21
CA ASP A 12 -9.07 4.36 -28.28
C ASP A 12 -8.09 5.56 -28.17
N LYS A 13 -7.71 5.94 -26.94
CA LYS A 13 -6.66 6.93 -26.67
C LYS A 13 -5.83 6.53 -25.45
N ASN A 14 -4.53 6.39 -25.63
CA ASN A 14 -3.58 6.15 -24.55
C ASN A 14 -2.84 7.43 -24.16
N ILE A 15 -2.78 7.74 -22.87
CA ILE A 15 -2.07 8.90 -22.34
C ILE A 15 -1.16 8.46 -21.20
N ILE A 16 0.15 8.65 -21.35
CA ILE A 16 1.10 8.29 -20.31
C ILE A 16 1.41 9.54 -19.47
N CYS A 17 1.06 9.51 -18.19
CA CYS A 17 1.40 10.60 -17.27
C CYS A 17 2.86 10.57 -16.81
N ALA A 18 3.63 9.48 -16.92
CA ALA A 18 5.09 9.42 -16.67
C ALA A 18 5.63 10.35 -15.54
N GLY A 19 4.94 10.45 -14.40
CA GLY A 19 5.35 11.32 -13.28
C GLY A 19 4.86 12.78 -13.31
N ARG A 20 4.28 13.28 -14.43
CA ARG A 20 3.63 14.60 -14.48
C ARG A 20 2.23 14.58 -13.86
N GLN A 21 1.82 15.74 -13.34
CA GLN A 21 0.45 16.00 -12.90
C GLN A 21 -0.51 16.03 -14.11
N PRO A 22 -1.81 15.72 -13.91
CA PRO A 22 -2.80 15.90 -14.96
C PRO A 22 -2.96 17.38 -15.32
N ASN A 23 -3.21 17.66 -16.59
CA ASN A 23 -3.32 19.02 -17.14
C ASN A 23 -4.65 19.22 -17.89
N GLY A 24 -4.79 20.35 -18.59
CA GLY A 24 -6.00 20.68 -19.35
C GLY A 24 -6.31 19.69 -20.49
N GLU A 25 -5.30 19.11 -21.12
CA GLU A 25 -5.49 18.10 -22.18
C GLU A 25 -6.02 16.79 -21.63
N ASP A 26 -5.54 16.39 -20.44
CA ASP A 26 -6.07 15.24 -19.71
C ASP A 26 -7.54 15.46 -19.36
N LEU A 27 -7.88 16.64 -18.84
CA LEU A 27 -9.25 17.00 -18.51
C LEU A 27 -10.16 16.94 -19.73
N ALA A 28 -9.72 17.49 -20.86
CA ALA A 28 -10.48 17.43 -22.11
C ALA A 28 -10.69 15.99 -22.59
N ALA A 29 -9.65 15.16 -22.54
CA ALA A 29 -9.74 13.75 -22.90
C ALA A 29 -10.70 12.98 -22.00
N ILE A 30 -10.62 13.20 -20.67
CA ILE A 30 -11.49 12.57 -19.67
C ILE A 30 -12.96 12.97 -19.90
N LYS A 31 -13.25 14.26 -20.13
CA LYS A 31 -14.62 14.74 -20.38
C LYS A 31 -15.24 14.14 -21.64
N ALA A 32 -14.42 13.89 -22.67
CA ALA A 32 -14.87 13.26 -23.91
C ALA A 32 -14.96 11.71 -23.82
N ALA A 33 -14.42 11.11 -22.75
CA ALA A 33 -14.33 9.66 -22.61
C ALA A 33 -15.67 9.03 -22.16
N LYS A 34 -16.01 7.89 -22.78
CA LYS A 34 -17.09 7.01 -22.29
C LYS A 34 -16.66 6.20 -21.06
N ALA A 35 -15.35 5.95 -20.93
CA ALA A 35 -14.74 5.31 -19.77
C ALA A 35 -13.25 5.69 -19.67
N VAL A 36 -12.71 5.68 -18.46
CA VAL A 36 -11.30 5.95 -18.15
C VAL A 36 -10.68 4.75 -17.45
N VAL A 37 -9.53 4.30 -17.95
CA VAL A 37 -8.71 3.24 -17.34
C VAL A 37 -7.46 3.86 -16.71
N LEU A 38 -7.19 3.55 -15.45
CA LEU A 38 -6.08 4.13 -14.68
C LEU A 38 -5.03 3.09 -14.32
N GLY A 39 -3.76 3.52 -14.30
CA GLY A 39 -2.62 2.71 -13.86
C GLY A 39 -2.55 2.51 -12.33
N GLN A 40 -1.83 1.47 -11.89
CA GLN A 40 -1.57 1.24 -10.45
C GLN A 40 -0.82 2.42 -9.80
N GLY A 41 0.11 3.02 -10.54
CA GLY A 41 0.87 4.20 -10.13
C GLY A 41 0.12 5.53 -10.28
N CYS A 42 -1.19 5.53 -10.56
CA CYS A 42 -1.97 6.75 -10.71
C CYS A 42 -1.85 7.65 -9.47
N TYR A 43 -1.56 8.93 -9.69
CA TYR A 43 -1.64 9.97 -8.67
C TYR A 43 -3.08 10.24 -8.25
N GLN A 44 -3.26 10.73 -7.02
CA GLN A 44 -4.57 11.07 -6.49
C GLN A 44 -5.27 12.14 -7.32
N SER A 45 -4.53 13.17 -7.75
CA SER A 45 -5.06 14.26 -8.59
C SER A 45 -5.67 13.77 -9.91
N LEU A 46 -5.03 12.83 -10.59
CA LEU A 46 -5.56 12.23 -11.83
C LEU A 46 -6.80 11.38 -11.53
N TYR A 47 -6.79 10.63 -10.43
CA TYR A 47 -7.94 9.84 -10.02
C TYR A 47 -9.16 10.73 -9.71
N GLU A 48 -8.97 11.79 -8.93
CA GLU A 48 -10.00 12.75 -8.56
C GLU A 48 -10.56 13.46 -9.81
N MET A 49 -9.68 13.91 -10.71
CA MET A 49 -10.08 14.50 -11.99
C MET A 49 -10.93 13.52 -12.82
N ALA A 50 -10.49 12.27 -12.94
CA ALA A 50 -11.23 11.25 -13.66
C ALA A 50 -12.61 10.98 -13.02
N ARG A 51 -12.67 10.84 -11.70
CA ARG A 51 -13.92 10.57 -10.96
C ARG A 51 -14.91 11.73 -11.03
N ALA A 52 -14.42 12.97 -11.06
CA ALA A 52 -15.26 14.16 -11.16
C ALA A 52 -15.88 14.37 -12.56
N HIS A 53 -15.24 13.83 -13.61
CA HIS A 53 -15.58 14.15 -15.00
C HIS A 53 -15.93 12.95 -15.88
N CYS A 54 -15.81 11.72 -15.38
CA CYS A 54 -16.25 10.51 -16.06
C CYS A 54 -16.99 9.58 -15.09
N SER A 55 -18.16 9.09 -15.50
CA SER A 55 -18.98 8.19 -14.68
C SER A 55 -18.40 6.77 -14.59
N LYS A 56 -17.54 6.37 -15.54
CA LYS A 56 -16.98 5.02 -15.65
C LYS A 56 -15.46 5.08 -15.54
N VAL A 57 -14.96 5.00 -14.32
CA VAL A 57 -13.52 4.97 -14.03
C VAL A 57 -13.13 3.60 -13.46
N PHE A 58 -12.10 2.99 -14.02
CA PHE A 58 -11.57 1.71 -13.55
C PHE A 58 -10.04 1.77 -13.34
N PRO A 59 -9.50 1.20 -12.25
CA PRO A 59 -10.23 0.69 -11.08
C PRO A 59 -10.72 1.83 -10.17
N ASN A 60 -11.57 1.49 -9.19
CA ASN A 60 -11.90 2.40 -8.09
C ASN A 60 -10.72 2.43 -7.10
N TYR A 61 -10.19 3.62 -6.85
CA TYR A 61 -9.08 3.85 -5.91
C TYR A 61 -9.50 4.65 -4.66
N ASP A 62 -10.80 4.78 -4.37
CA ASP A 62 -11.32 5.49 -3.18
C ASP A 62 -10.65 4.95 -1.91
N ALA A 63 -10.63 3.63 -1.73
CA ALA A 63 -9.98 3.01 -0.57
C ALA A 63 -8.46 3.22 -0.56
N LYS A 64 -7.79 3.19 -1.73
CA LYS A 64 -6.33 3.39 -1.84
C LYS A 64 -5.94 4.78 -1.34
N PHE A 65 -6.70 5.82 -1.70
CA PHE A 65 -6.39 7.19 -1.31
C PHE A 65 -6.95 7.58 0.06
N LYS A 66 -8.06 6.97 0.51
CA LYS A 66 -8.58 7.15 1.88
C LYS A 66 -7.69 6.47 2.93
N TYR A 67 -7.06 5.35 2.59
CA TYR A 67 -6.21 4.56 3.48
C TYR A 67 -4.81 4.35 2.89
N PRO A 68 -3.99 5.40 2.82
CA PRO A 68 -2.67 5.32 2.21
C PRO A 68 -1.72 4.45 3.03
N GLY A 69 -0.77 3.82 2.34
CA GLY A 69 0.28 3.01 2.98
C GLY A 69 -0.22 1.70 3.57
N LYS A 70 0.69 0.99 4.24
CA LYS A 70 0.40 -0.26 4.95
C LYS A 70 -0.35 0.00 6.27
N THR A 71 -0.05 1.08 6.97
CA THR A 71 -0.74 1.47 8.20
C THR A 71 -2.20 1.84 7.91
N GLY A 72 -2.46 2.53 6.79
CA GLY A 72 -3.81 2.79 6.29
C GLY A 72 -4.57 1.50 6.00
N GLN A 73 -3.94 0.53 5.33
CA GLN A 73 -4.56 -0.78 5.07
C GLN A 73 -4.98 -1.50 6.36
N ILE A 74 -4.15 -1.46 7.41
CA ILE A 74 -4.53 -2.02 8.72
C ILE A 74 -5.72 -1.28 9.32
N LYS A 75 -5.79 0.06 9.21
CA LYS A 75 -6.96 0.84 9.66
C LYS A 75 -8.23 0.43 8.89
N LEU A 76 -8.15 0.28 7.57
CA LEU A 76 -9.26 -0.19 6.75
C LEU A 76 -9.73 -1.59 7.19
N PHE A 77 -8.81 -2.54 7.39
CA PHE A 77 -9.18 -3.89 7.80
C PHE A 77 -9.89 -3.92 9.15
N ARG A 78 -9.44 -3.10 10.11
CA ARG A 78 -10.13 -2.93 11.39
C ARG A 78 -11.53 -2.33 11.22
N GLU A 79 -11.66 -1.27 10.42
CA GLU A 79 -12.94 -0.59 10.19
C GLU A 79 -14.00 -1.52 9.60
N ILE A 80 -13.61 -2.43 8.70
CA ILE A 80 -14.51 -3.40 8.08
C ILE A 80 -14.55 -4.77 8.79
N ASN A 81 -13.88 -4.91 9.94
CA ASN A 81 -13.72 -6.18 10.66
C ASN A 81 -13.15 -7.34 9.81
N ALA A 82 -12.27 -7.04 8.84
CA ALA A 82 -11.57 -8.06 8.08
C ALA A 82 -10.50 -8.74 8.95
N LYS A 83 -10.37 -10.06 8.85
CA LYS A 83 -9.30 -10.79 9.52
C LYS A 83 -7.94 -10.39 8.94
N HIS A 84 -7.02 -10.02 9.82
CA HIS A 84 -5.65 -9.68 9.48
C HIS A 84 -4.72 -10.12 10.62
N PRO A 85 -3.42 -10.36 10.37
CA PRO A 85 -2.46 -10.67 11.43
C PRO A 85 -2.43 -9.54 12.48
N SER A 86 -2.23 -9.89 13.76
CA SER A 86 -2.16 -8.87 14.80
C SER A 86 -1.11 -7.82 14.44
N SER A 87 -1.45 -6.54 14.58
CA SER A 87 -0.61 -5.45 14.08
C SER A 87 -0.65 -4.25 15.01
N GLU A 88 0.48 -3.59 15.22
CA GLU A 88 0.61 -2.29 15.87
C GLU A 88 1.10 -1.27 14.86
N ILE A 89 0.46 -0.10 14.82
CA ILE A 89 0.79 0.97 13.88
C ILE A 89 1.47 2.11 14.63
N TYR A 90 2.50 2.67 14.02
CA TYR A 90 3.29 3.76 14.56
C TYR A 90 3.43 4.84 13.50
N SER A 91 3.07 6.08 13.84
CA SER A 91 3.17 7.20 12.89
C SER A 91 4.61 7.63 12.66
N ASN A 92 5.49 7.37 13.63
CA ASN A 92 6.92 7.64 13.56
C ASN A 92 7.69 6.89 14.66
N ILE A 93 9.02 7.00 14.67
CA ILE A 93 9.89 6.39 15.67
C ILE A 93 9.65 6.97 17.07
N ALA A 94 9.30 8.25 17.19
CA ALA A 94 8.98 8.86 18.48
C ALA A 94 7.74 8.24 19.13
N SER A 95 6.78 7.76 18.32
CA SER A 95 5.58 7.06 18.78
C SER A 95 5.84 5.64 19.28
N PHE A 96 7.03 5.07 19.03
CA PHE A 96 7.39 3.76 19.53
C PHE A 96 7.62 3.79 21.07
N PRO A 97 6.87 3.01 21.86
CA PRO A 97 6.92 3.07 23.32
C PRO A 97 8.31 2.83 23.88
N LYS A 98 8.78 3.72 24.77
CA LYS A 98 10.04 3.54 25.50
C LYS A 98 10.09 2.21 26.26
N ARG A 99 8.95 1.74 26.78
CA ARG A 99 8.86 0.47 27.50
C ARG A 99 9.33 -0.73 26.67
N TYR A 100 9.06 -0.77 25.37
CA TYR A 100 9.50 -1.86 24.49
C TYR A 100 10.97 -1.74 24.12
N ARG A 101 11.54 -0.52 24.14
CA ARG A 101 13.00 -0.35 24.00
C ARG A 101 13.75 -0.90 25.22
N GLN A 102 13.16 -0.77 26.41
CA GLN A 102 13.77 -1.22 27.67
C GLN A 102 13.47 -2.69 27.96
N ASN A 103 12.27 -3.16 27.61
CA ASN A 103 11.80 -4.52 27.82
C ASN A 103 11.17 -5.07 26.53
N PRO A 104 11.99 -5.51 25.56
CA PRO A 104 11.54 -6.03 24.28
C PRO A 104 10.61 -7.24 24.41
N GLU A 105 10.74 -8.02 25.48
CA GLU A 105 9.89 -9.18 25.78
C GLU A 105 8.41 -8.80 26.02
N GLN A 106 8.12 -7.52 26.27
CA GLN A 106 6.74 -7.02 26.43
C GLN A 106 6.05 -6.73 25.10
N LEU A 107 6.69 -7.01 23.95
CA LEU A 107 6.03 -6.91 22.65
C LEU A 107 4.85 -7.89 22.59
N PRO A 108 3.63 -7.43 22.22
CA PRO A 108 2.42 -8.26 22.30
C PRO A 108 2.44 -9.59 21.54
N SER A 109 3.25 -9.71 20.48
CA SER A 109 3.38 -10.95 19.71
C SER A 109 4.64 -11.75 20.03
N GLY A 110 5.58 -11.21 20.81
CA GLY A 110 6.92 -11.80 20.99
C GLY A 110 7.68 -11.96 19.67
N TYR A 111 8.91 -12.48 19.72
CA TYR A 111 9.68 -12.77 18.50
C TYR A 111 9.38 -14.18 17.96
N PRO A 112 9.42 -14.40 16.63
CA PRO A 112 9.70 -13.41 15.60
C PRO A 112 8.50 -12.49 15.27
N ILE A 113 8.81 -11.24 14.88
CA ILE A 113 7.82 -10.28 14.37
C ILE A 113 8.20 -9.79 12.98
N VAL A 114 7.23 -9.24 12.27
CA VAL A 114 7.44 -8.57 10.99
C VAL A 114 7.40 -7.06 11.17
N PHE A 115 8.50 -6.39 10.89
CA PHE A 115 8.56 -4.94 10.77
C PHE A 115 8.26 -4.53 9.33
N LYS A 116 7.37 -3.56 9.11
CA LYS A 116 7.12 -3.01 7.77
C LYS A 116 7.13 -1.49 7.83
N LEU A 117 7.94 -0.84 6.99
CA LEU A 117 7.79 0.59 6.77
C LEU A 117 6.44 0.84 6.06
N ASP A 118 5.81 1.98 6.37
CA ASP A 118 4.49 2.30 5.84
C ASP A 118 4.50 2.46 4.30
N TRP A 119 5.64 2.88 3.77
CA TRP A 119 5.92 3.13 2.37
C TRP A 119 6.75 2.00 1.72
N GLY A 120 6.96 2.10 0.41
CA GLY A 120 7.66 1.10 -0.39
C GLY A 120 6.76 -0.07 -0.84
N GLY A 121 7.26 -0.84 -1.80
CA GLY A 121 6.60 -2.00 -2.39
C GLY A 121 7.62 -3.11 -2.67
N GLY A 122 7.19 -4.21 -3.31
CA GLY A 122 8.10 -5.29 -3.74
C GLY A 122 8.60 -6.23 -2.65
N GLY A 123 8.70 -5.77 -1.40
CA GLY A 123 9.21 -6.55 -0.26
C GLY A 123 10.41 -5.89 0.43
N ASP A 124 11.05 -4.93 -0.21
CA ASP A 124 12.34 -4.34 0.22
C ASP A 124 12.26 -3.57 1.55
N THR A 125 11.05 -3.21 1.96
CA THR A 125 10.76 -2.47 3.19
C THR A 125 10.08 -3.31 4.27
N VAL A 126 10.18 -4.63 4.16
CA VAL A 126 9.60 -5.63 5.06
C VAL A 126 10.72 -6.49 5.64
N TYR A 127 10.84 -6.52 6.97
CA TYR A 127 11.90 -7.21 7.68
C TYR A 127 11.32 -8.24 8.64
N LEU A 128 11.85 -9.47 8.61
CA LEU A 128 11.65 -10.44 9.67
C LEU A 128 12.62 -10.13 10.80
N VAL A 129 12.10 -9.93 12.00
CA VAL A 129 12.85 -9.53 13.18
C VAL A 129 12.78 -10.67 14.18
N ASN A 130 13.94 -11.23 14.53
CA ASN A 130 14.04 -12.39 15.40
C ASN A 130 14.48 -12.04 16.82
N SER A 131 14.94 -10.81 17.06
CA SER A 131 15.41 -10.37 18.37
C SER A 131 15.23 -8.88 18.62
N ALA A 132 15.45 -8.49 19.88
CA ALA A 132 15.48 -7.11 20.33
C ALA A 132 16.53 -6.27 19.60
N GLU A 133 17.73 -6.82 19.45
CA GLU A 133 18.87 -6.16 18.83
C GLU A 133 18.57 -5.84 17.37
N GLN A 134 18.03 -6.83 16.62
CA GLN A 134 17.60 -6.64 15.24
C GLN A 134 16.51 -5.56 15.14
N LEU A 135 15.56 -5.52 16.08
CA LEU A 135 14.54 -4.49 16.11
C LEU A 135 15.16 -3.09 16.29
N GLN A 136 16.14 -2.95 17.19
CA GLN A 136 16.82 -1.66 17.40
C GLN A 136 17.60 -1.21 16.16
N GLU A 137 18.24 -2.13 15.43
CA GLU A 137 18.93 -1.82 14.17
C GLU A 137 17.95 -1.30 13.11
N ILE A 138 16.81 -1.98 12.93
CA ILE A 138 15.79 -1.58 11.97
C ILE A 138 15.14 -0.24 12.36
N LEU A 139 14.92 0.01 13.65
CA LEU A 139 14.43 1.30 14.13
C LEU A 139 15.40 2.46 13.84
N LYS A 140 16.72 2.22 13.89
CA LYS A 140 17.73 3.22 13.49
C LYS A 140 17.67 3.50 11.99
N ILE A 141 17.50 2.47 11.17
CA ILE A 141 17.32 2.61 9.71
C ILE A 141 16.07 3.44 9.41
N ALA A 142 14.95 3.10 10.05
CA ALA A 142 13.70 3.83 9.93
C ALA A 142 13.83 5.31 10.36
N ALA A 143 14.54 5.59 11.45
CA ALA A 143 14.85 6.96 11.88
C ALA A 143 15.71 7.73 10.85
N GLY A 144 16.55 7.02 10.08
CA GLY A 144 17.27 7.59 8.95
C GLY A 144 16.33 8.06 7.83
N PHE A 145 15.35 7.22 7.45
CA PHE A 145 14.34 7.56 6.44
C PHE A 145 13.38 8.65 6.88
N GLU A 146 13.07 8.76 8.17
CA GLU A 146 12.22 9.85 8.67
C GLU A 146 12.82 11.24 8.36
N LYS A 147 14.15 11.35 8.30
CA LYS A 147 14.84 12.60 7.94
C LYS A 147 14.63 12.99 6.47
N SER A 148 14.32 12.05 5.59
CA SER A 148 13.97 12.32 4.18
C SER A 148 12.46 12.48 3.96
N GLY A 149 11.67 12.60 5.03
CA GLY A 149 10.21 12.80 4.99
C GLY A 149 9.40 11.51 4.91
N GLN A 150 10.06 10.35 4.93
CA GLN A 150 9.41 9.05 4.88
C GLN A 150 9.23 8.48 6.29
N ALA A 151 8.04 8.62 6.84
CA ALA A 151 7.72 8.20 8.20
C ALA A 151 6.67 7.08 8.26
N GLY A 152 6.55 6.50 9.44
CA GLY A 152 5.54 5.50 9.76
C GLY A 152 5.99 4.07 9.50
N PHE A 153 5.55 3.18 10.38
CA PHE A 153 5.80 1.74 10.27
C PHE A 153 4.74 0.95 11.05
N LEU A 154 4.78 -0.35 10.91
CA LEU A 154 4.00 -1.27 11.72
C LEU A 154 4.83 -2.46 12.17
N LEU A 155 4.50 -2.97 13.35
CA LEU A 155 4.92 -4.29 13.81
C LEU A 155 3.73 -5.23 13.61
N GLN A 156 3.98 -6.41 13.06
CA GLN A 156 2.94 -7.38 12.75
C GLN A 156 3.38 -8.77 13.16
N GLU A 157 2.44 -9.55 13.67
CA GLU A 157 2.60 -10.97 13.95
C GLU A 157 3.18 -11.71 12.73
N TYR A 158 4.17 -12.57 13.00
CA TYR A 158 4.71 -13.45 11.97
C TYR A 158 3.80 -14.67 11.77
N ILE A 159 3.37 -14.88 10.52
CA ILE A 159 2.56 -16.05 10.15
C ILE A 159 3.44 -17.04 9.36
N ALA A 160 3.75 -18.17 9.99
CA ALA A 160 4.47 -19.27 9.35
C ALA A 160 3.60 -19.90 8.25
N SER A 161 3.92 -19.59 7.00
CA SER A 161 3.14 -20.01 5.82
C SER A 161 3.91 -20.93 4.86
N GLY A 162 5.13 -21.34 5.23
CA GLY A 162 5.96 -22.23 4.42
C GLY A 162 6.24 -21.67 3.02
N ASN A 163 6.55 -20.37 2.95
CA ASN A 163 6.82 -19.58 1.74
C ASN A 163 5.67 -19.54 0.72
N LYS A 164 4.43 -19.78 1.16
CA LYS A 164 3.24 -19.75 0.31
C LYS A 164 2.33 -18.61 0.74
N THR A 165 1.89 -17.84 -0.24
CA THR A 165 0.86 -16.81 -0.02
C THR A 165 -0.27 -17.04 -1.01
N LEU A 166 -1.51 -17.07 -0.52
CA LEU A 166 -2.68 -17.10 -1.40
C LEU A 166 -2.93 -15.68 -1.91
N ARG A 167 -2.96 -15.50 -3.23
CA ARG A 167 -3.36 -14.25 -3.87
C ARG A 167 -4.74 -14.42 -4.49
N VAL A 168 -5.64 -13.50 -4.16
CA VAL A 168 -6.98 -13.42 -4.75
C VAL A 168 -7.11 -12.10 -5.48
N VAL A 169 -7.47 -12.15 -6.76
CA VAL A 169 -7.76 -10.99 -7.60
C VAL A 169 -9.28 -10.92 -7.79
N VAL A 170 -9.87 -9.77 -7.49
CA VAL A 170 -11.31 -9.53 -7.62
C VAL A 170 -11.54 -8.46 -8.69
N ILE A 171 -12.32 -8.80 -9.72
CA ILE A 171 -12.70 -7.88 -10.79
C ILE A 171 -14.22 -7.98 -10.98
N GLY A 172 -14.95 -6.96 -10.51
CA GLY A 172 -16.42 -7.04 -10.46
C GLY A 172 -16.88 -8.22 -9.60
N ASN A 173 -17.61 -9.16 -10.21
CA ASN A 173 -18.07 -10.38 -9.57
C ASN A 173 -17.13 -11.59 -9.76
N ARG A 174 -16.00 -11.41 -10.46
CA ARG A 174 -15.06 -12.50 -10.76
C ARG A 174 -13.97 -12.57 -9.70
N PHE A 175 -13.73 -13.79 -9.20
CA PHE A 175 -12.66 -14.12 -8.27
C PHE A 175 -11.65 -15.05 -8.95
N ILE A 176 -10.37 -14.69 -8.89
CA ILE A 176 -9.28 -15.49 -9.44
C ILE A 176 -8.26 -15.69 -8.32
N SER A 177 -8.06 -16.92 -7.87
CA SER A 177 -7.13 -17.26 -6.78
C SER A 177 -5.96 -18.11 -7.27
N TYR A 178 -4.75 -17.81 -6.81
CA TYR A 178 -3.56 -18.61 -7.08
C TYR A 178 -2.54 -18.50 -5.95
N TRP A 179 -1.73 -19.53 -5.78
CA TRP A 179 -0.63 -19.53 -4.83
C TRP A 179 0.58 -18.82 -5.44
N ARG A 180 1.14 -17.86 -4.70
CA ARG A 180 2.50 -17.37 -4.93
C ARG A 180 3.43 -18.13 -3.98
N VAL A 181 4.30 -18.95 -4.57
CA VAL A 181 5.37 -19.66 -3.85
C VAL A 181 6.67 -18.89 -4.11
N GLN A 182 7.36 -18.50 -3.05
CA GLN A 182 8.70 -17.91 -3.15
C GLN A 182 9.72 -19.03 -3.00
N GLN A 183 10.71 -19.05 -3.90
CA GLN A 183 11.86 -19.95 -3.84
C GLN A 183 12.87 -19.44 -2.83
#